data_AF-A0A4P9WF17-F1
#
_entry.id   AF-A0A4P9WF17-F1
#
_cell.length_a   1.000
_cell.length_b   1.000
_cell.length_c   1.000
_cell.angle_alpha   90.00
_cell.angle_beta   90.00
_cell.angle_gamma   90.00
#
_symmetry.space_group_name_H-M   'P 1'
#
loop_
_entity.id
_entity.type
_entity.pdbx_description
1 polymer ?
#
loop_
_entity_poly.entity_id
_entity_poly.type
_entity_poly.pdbx_seq_one_letter_code
_entity_poly.pdbx_strand_id
1 'polypeptide(L)' 'ARHFQQVLEGNPPDVTNRETISLWACNVHNIVNLRLEKPQFDCTKLDAKCGCADEPASGSTSGAL' A
#
# COMPACT_ATOMS: atom_id res chain seq x y z
N ALA A 1 12.89 1.90 -9.70
CA ALA A 1 12.10 0.86 -9.02
C ALA A 1 11.70 -0.24 -10.03
N ARG A 2 12.54 -1.27 -10.24
CA ARG A 2 12.30 -2.31 -11.28
C ARG A 2 11.42 -3.47 -10.81
N HIS A 3 11.64 -3.93 -9.58
CA HIS A 3 10.86 -5.03 -9.00
C HIS A 3 9.37 -4.68 -8.92
N PHE A 4 9.04 -3.47 -8.48
CA PHE A 4 7.65 -3.07 -8.31
C PHE A 4 6.89 -3.02 -9.65
N GLN A 5 7.54 -2.69 -10.76
CA GLN A 5 6.92 -2.71 -12.09
C GLN A 5 6.42 -4.11 -12.46
N GLN A 6 7.21 -5.16 -12.18
CA GLN A 6 6.80 -6.55 -12.40
C GLN A 6 5.63 -6.96 -11.50
N VAL A 7 5.60 -6.46 -10.26
CA VAL A 7 4.46 -6.70 -9.36
C VAL A 7 3.19 -6.04 -9.91
N LEU A 8 3.28 -4.83 -10.47
CA LEU A 8 2.14 -4.13 -11.07
C LEU A 8 1.59 -4.84 -12.30
N GLU A 9 2.45 -5.41 -13.15
CA GLU A 9 2.02 -6.17 -14.35
C GLU A 9 1.11 -7.35 -13.99
N GLY A 10 1.39 -8.05 -12.89
CA GLY A 10 0.56 -9.17 -12.41
C GLY A 10 -0.58 -8.77 -11.47
N ASN A 11 -0.60 -7.53 -10.99
CA ASN A 11 -1.55 -7.05 -9.98
C ASN A 11 -2.04 -5.64 -10.35
N PRO A 12 -2.85 -5.50 -11.42
CA PRO A 12 -3.37 -4.20 -11.83
C PRO A 12 -4.23 -3.58 -10.70
N PRO A 13 -4.13 -2.26 -10.45
CA PRO A 13 -4.89 -1.60 -9.40
C PRO A 13 -6.38 -1.49 -9.74
N ASP A 14 -7.23 -1.83 -8.78
CA ASP A 14 -8.64 -1.46 -8.80
C ASP A 14 -8.80 -0.06 -8.16
N VAL A 15 -9.12 0.91 -9.01
CA VAL A 15 -9.26 2.34 -8.63
C VAL A 15 -10.72 2.79 -8.56
N THR A 16 -11.66 1.84 -8.44
CA THR A 16 -13.11 2.14 -8.47
C THR A 16 -13.55 3.01 -7.29
N ASN A 17 -12.99 2.79 -6.11
CA ASN A 17 -13.26 3.57 -4.91
C ASN A 17 -12.11 3.45 -3.89
N ARG A 18 -12.20 4.21 -2.79
CA ARG A 18 -11.18 4.21 -1.73
C ARG A 18 -10.92 2.82 -1.14
N GLU A 19 -11.96 2.04 -0.86
CA GLU A 19 -11.83 0.73 -0.21
C GLU A 19 -11.12 -0.28 -1.11
N THR A 20 -11.51 -0.33 -2.37
CA THR A 20 -10.92 -1.24 -3.38
C THR A 20 -9.44 -0.94 -3.61
N ILE A 21 -9.06 0.34 -3.76
CA ILE A 21 -7.65 0.71 -3.92
C ILE A 21 -6.84 0.49 -2.64
N SER A 22 -7.43 0.72 -1.47
CA SER A 22 -6.79 0.44 -0.18
C SER A 22 -6.50 -1.05 0.01
N LEU A 23 -7.48 -1.90 -0.30
CA LEU A 23 -7.31 -3.36 -0.24
C LEU A 23 -6.25 -3.84 -1.24
N TRP A 24 -6.28 -3.34 -2.48
CA TRP A 24 -5.25 -3.63 -3.48
C TRP A 24 -3.85 -3.25 -2.98
N ALA A 25 -3.70 -2.05 -2.41
CA ALA A 25 -2.43 -1.57 -1.87
C ALA A 25 -1.92 -2.46 -0.72
N CYS A 26 -2.80 -2.96 0.14
CA CYS A 26 -2.45 -3.91 1.19
C CYS A 26 -1.91 -5.24 0.61
N ASN A 27 -2.63 -5.81 -0.35
CA ASN A 27 -2.25 -7.07 -0.99
C ASN A 27 -0.89 -6.96 -1.69
N VAL A 28 -0.65 -5.88 -2.44
CA VAL A 28 0.61 -5.63 -3.13
C VAL A 28 1.77 -5.38 -2.15
N HIS A 29 1.53 -4.70 -1.02
CA HIS A 29 2.52 -4.61 0.05
C HIS A 29 2.89 -5.99 0.62
N ASN A 30 1.91 -6.89 0.77
CA ASN A 30 2.18 -8.24 1.26
C ASN A 30 3.02 -9.10 0.29
N ILE A 31 2.91 -8.87 -1.03
CA ILE A 31 3.82 -9.48 -2.02
C ILE A 31 5.27 -9.04 -1.75
N VAL A 32 5.48 -7.77 -1.44
CA VAL A 32 6.80 -7.25 -1.09
C VAL A 32 7.26 -7.78 0.28
N ASN A 33 6.36 -7.89 1.27
CA ASN A 33 6.66 -8.47 2.57
C ASN A 33 7.16 -9.91 2.44
N LEU A 34 6.47 -10.75 1.65
CA LEU A 34 6.89 -12.12 1.39
C LEU A 34 8.30 -12.19 0.81
N ARG A 35 8.61 -11.35 -0.19
CA ARG A 35 9.96 -11.29 -0.77
C ARG A 35 11.04 -10.87 0.22
N LEU A 36 10.69 -10.00 1.19
CA LEU A 36 11.59 -9.49 2.20
C LEU A 36 11.54 -10.29 3.52
N GLU A 37 10.87 -11.44 3.52
CA GLU A 37 10.70 -12.31 4.70
C GLU A 37 10.08 -11.56 5.91
N LYS A 38 9.18 -10.62 5.62
CA LYS A 38 8.42 -9.89 6.63
C LYS A 38 7.07 -10.57 6.88
N PRO A 39 6.51 -10.48 8.10
CA PRO A 39 5.15 -10.93 8.37
C PRO A 39 4.16 -10.25 7.42
N GLN A 40 3.15 -10.99 6.99
CA GLN A 40 2.05 -10.43 6.23
C GLN A 40 1.15 -9.60 7.15
N PHE A 41 0.66 -8.48 6.62
CA PHE A 41 -0.35 -7.68 7.28
C PHE A 41 -1.74 -8.29 7.03
N ASP A 42 -2.56 -8.35 8.07
CA ASP A 42 -3.96 -8.78 7.95
C ASP A 42 -4.80 -7.64 7.35
N CYS A 43 -5.08 -7.73 6.05
CA CYS A 43 -5.81 -6.69 5.32
C CYS A 43 -7.25 -6.47 5.81
N THR A 44 -7.82 -7.35 6.65
CA THR A 44 -9.13 -7.10 7.29
C THR A 44 -9.07 -6.04 8.38
N LYS A 45 -7.85 -5.74 8.88
CA LYS A 45 -7.59 -4.70 9.88
C LYS A 45 -7.22 -3.36 9.25
N LEU A 46 -7.39 -3.23 7.94
CA LEU A 46 -7.12 -2.00 7.23
C LEU A 46 -8.17 -0.95 7.61
N ASP A 47 -7.74 0.18 8.14
CA ASP A 47 -8.57 1.38 8.13
C ASP A 47 -8.62 1.89 6.68
N ALA A 48 -9.80 2.24 6.18
CA ALA A 48 -10.01 2.78 4.84
C ALA A 48 -9.27 4.12 4.59
N LYS A 49 -8.51 4.61 5.56
CA LYS A 49 -7.68 5.82 5.50
C LYS A 49 -6.27 5.65 4.93
N CYS A 50 -5.93 4.53 4.26
CA CYS A 50 -4.58 4.44 3.69
C CYS A 50 -4.34 5.57 2.67
N GLY A 51 -3.52 6.56 3.03
CA GLY A 51 -3.06 7.61 2.11
C GLY A 51 -3.86 8.91 2.06
N CYS A 52 -5.08 8.99 2.59
CA CYS A 52 -5.85 10.25 2.66
C CYS A 52 -6.12 10.62 4.11
N ALA A 53 -5.24 11.43 4.71
CA ALA A 53 -5.53 12.08 5.97
C ALA A 53 -6.40 13.32 5.70
N ASP A 54 -7.54 13.43 6.37
CA ASP A 54 -8.36 14.66 6.35
C ASP A 54 -7.75 15.79 7.22
N GLU A 55 -6.53 15.62 7.72
CA GLU A 55 -5.86 16.54 8.65
C GLU A 55 -4.40 16.78 8.21
N PRO A 56 -3.84 17.97 8.42
CA PRO A 56 -2.43 18.24 8.16
C PRO A 56 -1.59 17.27 9.00
N ALA A 57 -0.86 16.39 8.33
CA ALA A 57 0.04 15.43 8.95
C ALA A 57 1.14 16.17 9.75
N SER A 58 0.87 16.45 11.02
CA SER A 58 1.91 16.78 11.98
C SER A 58 2.68 15.51 12.29
N GLY A 59 3.83 15.35 11.63
CA GLY A 59 4.89 14.44 12.07
C GLY A 59 5.05 13.15 11.26
N SER A 60 5.61 13.25 10.06
CA SER A 60 6.65 12.31 9.62
C SER A 60 7.47 12.95 8.49
N THR A 61 8.50 13.69 8.87
CA THR A 61 9.57 14.09 7.97
C THR A 61 10.44 12.87 7.66
N SER A 62 10.21 12.25 6.52
CA SER A 62 11.26 11.55 5.78
C SER A 62 10.93 11.54 4.30
N GLY A 63 11.53 12.49 3.61
CA GLY A 63 11.39 12.71 2.17
C GLY A 63 12.04 14.01 1.76
N ALA A 64 13.25 14.28 2.25
CA ALA A 64 14.04 15.42 1.79
C ALA A 64 14.63 15.10 0.41
N LEU A 65 14.22 15.90 -0.58
CA LEU A 65 15.08 16.48 -1.61
C LEU A 65 14.63 17.94 -1.78
#